data_AF-A0AAW3MMY8-F1
#
_entry.id   AF-A0AAW3MMY8-F1
#
_cell.length_a   1.000
_cell.length_b   1.000
_cell.length_c   1.000
_cell.angle_alpha   90.00
_cell.angle_beta   90.00
_cell.angle_gamma   90.00
#
_symmetry.space_group_name_H-M   'P 1'
#
loop_
_entity.id
_entity.type
_entity.pdbx_description
1 polymer ?
#
loop_
_entity_poly.entity_id
_entity_poly.type
_entity_poly.pdbx_seq_one_letter_code
_entity_poly.pdbx_strand_id
1 'polypeptide(L)'
;MKMTIADFRGFDRLPSRHECSTQALERAIASNCATVRTRHHEYREIVAFRRQPHSRKLASTLRIAALRLRGGGSGDEAVASLGDSRHLAAIAGMLAEWLCAYATPIGWVDGIEFPENTESISGTSAAHCLLRIVEFGRRVVDARAPDDLDLAACHLVEAARHIGTNRLVAVLLGRASIRVRHPARSGAEYASLVATSEPRPL
;
A
#
# COMPACT_ATOMS: atom_id res chain seq x y z
N MET A 1 -31.51 35.24 49.26
CA MET A 1 -31.44 36.21 48.14
C MET A 1 -32.88 36.65 47.84
N LYS A 2 -33.28 37.85 48.28
CA LYS A 2 -34.66 38.35 48.13
C LYS A 2 -34.83 38.86 46.69
N MET A 3 -35.56 38.12 45.85
CA MET A 3 -36.00 38.60 44.54
C MET A 3 -37.17 39.58 44.74
N THR A 4 -37.03 40.80 44.25
CA THR A 4 -38.05 41.85 44.29
C THR A 4 -39.08 41.67 43.16
N ILE A 5 -40.36 41.88 43.49
CA ILE A 5 -41.53 41.75 42.59
C ILE A 5 -41.47 42.64 41.33
N ALA A 6 -40.56 43.61 41.28
CA ALA A 6 -40.33 44.50 40.15
C ALA A 6 -39.71 43.79 38.93
N ASP A 7 -39.01 42.67 39.11
CA ASP A 7 -38.31 41.98 38.01
C ASP A 7 -39.23 41.15 37.08
N PHE A 8 -40.52 41.02 37.44
CA PHE A 8 -41.51 40.12 36.80
C PHE A 8 -42.58 40.82 35.94
N ARG A 9 -42.62 42.16 35.84
CA ARG A 9 -43.79 42.89 35.31
C ARG A 9 -43.62 43.52 33.91
N GLY A 10 -42.86 42.87 33.03
CA GLY A 10 -42.83 43.23 31.61
C GLY A 10 -43.59 42.18 30.79
N PHE A 11 -44.47 42.61 29.88
CA PHE A 11 -45.16 41.71 28.94
C PHE A 11 -44.15 40.80 28.19
N ASP A 12 -42.96 41.31 27.89
CA ASP A 12 -41.87 40.60 27.21
C ASP A 12 -41.20 39.49 28.05
N ARG A 13 -41.45 39.43 29.36
CA ARG A 13 -40.88 38.41 30.28
C ARG A 13 -41.88 37.33 30.65
N LEU A 14 -43.07 37.31 30.05
CA LEU A 14 -44.05 36.26 30.28
C LEU A 14 -43.53 34.92 29.73
N PRO A 15 -43.57 33.82 30.51
CA PRO A 15 -43.07 32.53 30.06
C PRO A 15 -43.92 32.00 28.92
N SER A 16 -43.27 31.63 27.80
CA SER A 16 -43.93 30.96 26.71
C SER A 16 -44.22 29.50 27.08
N ARG A 17 -45.44 29.03 26.83
CA ARG A 17 -45.78 27.59 26.94
C ARG A 17 -44.93 26.71 26.00
N HIS A 18 -44.32 27.31 24.98
CA HIS A 18 -43.48 26.64 24.00
C HIS A 18 -41.99 26.69 24.35
N GLU A 19 -41.60 27.33 25.45
CA GLU A 19 -40.19 27.52 25.82
C GLU A 19 -39.43 26.19 25.93
N CYS A 20 -40.02 25.17 26.57
CA CYS A 20 -39.40 23.85 26.66
C CYS A 20 -39.23 23.18 25.29
N SER A 21 -40.22 23.32 24.40
CA SER A 21 -40.12 22.80 23.02
C SER A 21 -39.10 23.57 22.19
N THR A 22 -38.98 24.89 22.37
CA THR A 22 -37.98 25.73 21.71
C THR A 22 -36.58 25.35 22.17
N GLN A 23 -36.33 25.23 23.47
CA GLN A 23 -35.04 24.79 24.00
C GLN A 23 -34.67 23.37 23.56
N ALA A 24 -35.65 22.46 23.46
CA ALA A 24 -35.42 21.12 22.92
C ALA A 24 -35.00 21.17 21.44
N LEU A 25 -35.64 22.02 20.64
CA LEU A 25 -35.28 22.25 19.24
C LEU A 25 -33.87 22.86 19.11
N GLU A 26 -33.54 23.87 19.92
CA GLU A 26 -32.20 24.48 19.94
C GLU A 26 -31.10 23.46 20.27
N ARG A 27 -31.32 22.60 21.28
CA ARG A 27 -30.39 21.52 21.61
C ARG A 27 -30.24 20.51 20.47
N ALA A 28 -31.33 20.15 19.80
CA ALA A 28 -31.30 19.25 18.65
C ALA A 28 -30.52 19.86 17.47
N ILE A 29 -30.74 21.15 17.17
CA ILE A 29 -29.98 21.88 16.14
C ILE A 29 -28.49 21.92 16.50
N ALA A 30 -28.16 22.27 17.75
CA ALA A 30 -26.77 22.30 18.22
C ALA A 30 -26.09 20.93 18.09
N SER A 31 -26.78 19.86 18.46
CA SER A 31 -26.31 18.47 18.34
C SER A 31 -26.08 18.04 16.88
N ASN A 32 -27.03 18.36 15.99
CA ASN A 32 -26.88 18.09 14.56
C ASN A 32 -25.71 18.86 13.96
N CYS A 33 -25.56 20.15 14.30
CA CYS A 33 -24.42 20.96 13.88
C CYS A 33 -23.09 20.39 14.37
N ALA A 34 -23.02 19.89 15.61
CA ALA A 34 -21.84 19.21 16.12
C ALA A 34 -21.51 17.95 15.31
N THR A 35 -22.52 17.12 15.04
CA THR A 35 -22.37 15.89 14.23
C THR A 35 -21.88 16.18 12.82
N VAL A 36 -22.43 17.21 12.16
CA VAL A 36 -22.01 17.64 10.82
C VAL A 36 -20.57 18.13 10.83
N ARG A 37 -20.15 18.90 11.84
CA ARG A 37 -18.75 19.34 11.97
C ARG A 37 -17.80 18.16 12.11
N THR A 38 -18.14 17.18 12.94
CA THR A 38 -17.31 15.96 13.11
C THR A 38 -17.18 15.20 11.80
N ARG A 39 -18.29 14.92 11.10
CA ARG A 39 -18.25 14.24 9.80
C ARG A 39 -17.46 15.02 8.76
N HIS A 40 -17.60 16.34 8.73
CA HIS A 40 -16.85 17.19 7.81
C HIS A 40 -15.34 17.13 8.09
N HIS A 41 -14.93 17.05 9.36
CA HIS A 41 -13.53 16.84 9.73
C HIS A 41 -13.01 15.48 9.23
N GLU A 42 -13.75 14.40 9.50
CA GLU A 42 -13.41 13.05 9.04
C GLU A 42 -13.25 13.00 7.50
N TYR A 43 -14.19 13.60 6.77
CA TYR A 43 -14.10 13.66 5.30
C TYR A 43 -12.90 14.48 4.84
N ARG A 44 -12.56 15.58 5.52
CA ARG A 44 -11.35 16.35 5.21
C ARG A 44 -10.08 15.54 5.40
N GLU A 45 -9.99 14.74 6.46
CA GLU A 45 -8.85 13.85 6.71
C GLU A 45 -8.74 12.77 5.63
N ILE A 46 -9.85 12.13 5.27
CA ILE A 46 -9.90 11.14 4.19
C ILE A 46 -9.45 11.76 2.86
N VAL A 47 -9.96 12.94 2.52
CA VAL A 47 -9.57 13.65 1.29
C VAL A 47 -8.10 14.06 1.33
N ALA A 48 -7.61 14.55 2.47
CA ALA A 48 -6.22 14.91 2.66
C ALA A 48 -5.30 13.70 2.44
N PHE A 49 -5.63 12.55 3.04
CA PHE A 49 -4.88 11.30 2.85
C PHE A 49 -4.86 10.87 1.38
N ARG A 50 -6.01 10.85 0.71
CA ARG A 50 -6.12 10.43 -0.70
C ARG A 50 -5.31 11.31 -1.64
N ARG A 51 -5.21 12.61 -1.34
CA ARG A 51 -4.42 13.60 -2.09
C ARG A 51 -2.94 13.61 -1.75
N GLN A 52 -2.48 12.83 -0.77
CA GLN A 52 -1.06 12.73 -0.48
C GLN A 52 -0.30 12.15 -1.68
N PRO A 53 0.89 12.67 -2.00
CA PRO A 53 1.72 12.11 -3.05
C PRO A 53 2.09 10.65 -2.72
N HIS A 54 2.16 9.80 -3.74
CA HIS A 54 2.49 8.38 -3.56
C HIS A 54 3.85 8.17 -2.87
N SER A 55 4.81 9.08 -3.05
CA SER A 55 6.09 9.05 -2.34
C SER A 55 5.96 9.17 -0.82
N ARG A 56 4.99 9.96 -0.33
CA ARG A 56 4.70 10.03 1.12
C ARG A 56 4.05 8.75 1.62
N LYS A 57 3.06 8.22 0.88
CA LYS A 57 2.41 6.94 1.20
C LYS A 57 3.45 5.80 1.22
N LEU A 58 4.37 5.79 0.25
CA LEU A 58 5.47 4.85 0.15
C LEU A 58 6.39 4.94 1.37
N ALA A 59 6.86 6.15 1.72
CA ALA A 59 7.72 6.36 2.88
C ALA A 59 7.06 5.88 4.19
N SER A 60 5.78 6.21 4.39
CA SER A 60 5.01 5.74 5.54
C SER A 60 4.94 4.21 5.59
N THR A 61 4.68 3.58 4.44
CA THR A 61 4.56 2.12 4.35
C THR A 61 5.89 1.41 4.58
N LEU A 62 6.99 1.91 4.01
CA LEU A 62 8.33 1.38 4.23
C LEU A 62 8.74 1.48 5.69
N ARG A 63 8.38 2.57 6.38
CA ARG A 63 8.59 2.73 7.82
C ARG A 63 7.80 1.69 8.62
N ILE A 64 6.54 1.43 8.28
CA ILE A 64 5.72 0.38 8.91
C ILE A 64 6.37 -0.99 8.70
N ALA A 65 6.78 -1.32 7.47
CA ALA A 65 7.45 -2.57 7.16
C ALA A 65 8.76 -2.71 7.95
N ALA A 66 9.59 -1.66 7.99
CA ALA A 66 10.84 -1.64 8.75
C ALA A 66 10.62 -1.92 10.25
N LEU A 67 9.61 -1.28 10.86
CA LEU A 67 9.27 -1.52 12.27
C LEU A 67 8.86 -2.98 12.53
N ARG A 68 8.11 -3.59 11.62
CA ARG A 68 7.68 -5.00 11.74
C ARG A 68 8.80 -6.00 11.49
N LEU A 69 9.84 -5.60 10.76
CA LEU A 69 11.04 -6.41 10.53
C LEU A 69 12.07 -6.29 11.67
N ARG A 70 12.05 -5.19 12.45
CA ARG A 70 12.83 -5.09 13.70
C ARG A 70 12.34 -6.15 14.69
N GLY A 71 13.27 -6.97 15.17
CA GLY A 71 13.00 -8.04 16.14
C GLY A 71 12.96 -9.46 15.57
N GLY A 72 13.07 -9.64 14.25
CA GLY A 72 13.08 -10.95 13.58
C GLY A 72 14.47 -11.58 13.38
N GLY A 73 15.54 -11.03 13.97
CA GLY A 73 16.92 -11.49 13.76
C GLY A 73 17.59 -11.01 12.46
N SER A 74 16.94 -10.11 11.71
CA SER A 74 17.51 -9.50 10.50
C SER A 74 18.50 -8.37 10.82
N GLY A 75 19.51 -8.19 9.96
CA GLY A 75 20.51 -7.13 10.10
C GLY A 75 19.88 -5.73 10.14
N ASP A 76 20.10 -5.01 11.24
CA ASP A 76 19.53 -3.69 11.50
C ASP A 76 19.85 -2.65 10.41
N GLU A 77 20.97 -2.84 9.70
CA GLU A 77 21.41 -1.97 8.61
C GLU A 77 20.50 -2.04 7.37
N ALA A 78 20.04 -3.24 7.00
CA ALA A 78 19.11 -3.41 5.88
C ALA A 78 17.74 -2.81 6.23
N VAL A 79 17.30 -2.96 7.49
CA VAL A 79 16.06 -2.36 7.98
C VAL A 79 16.17 -0.84 8.04
N ALA A 80 17.33 -0.29 8.44
CA ALA A 80 17.59 1.14 8.41
C ALA A 80 17.55 1.71 6.98
N SER A 81 18.01 0.93 6.00
CA SER A 81 17.99 1.33 4.59
C SER A 81 16.59 1.60 4.05
N LEU A 82 15.55 0.93 4.57
CA LEU A 82 14.15 1.19 4.19
C LEU A 82 13.64 2.57 4.66
N GLY A 83 14.27 3.15 5.68
CA GLY A 83 13.91 4.46 6.24
C GLY A 83 14.73 5.64 5.69
N ASP A 84 15.77 5.37 4.89
CA ASP A 84 16.65 6.40 4.32
C ASP A 84 15.99 7.08 3.12
N SER A 85 16.03 8.41 3.08
CA SER A 85 15.48 9.23 2.00
C SER A 85 16.18 8.98 0.66
N ARG A 86 17.48 8.66 0.66
CA ARG A 86 18.23 8.31 -0.56
C ARG A 86 17.72 7.02 -1.17
N HIS A 87 17.42 6.03 -0.33
CA HIS A 87 16.89 4.75 -0.74
C HIS A 87 15.42 4.85 -1.17
N LEU A 88 14.63 5.73 -0.54
CA LEU A 88 13.24 5.97 -0.94
C LEU A 88 13.10 6.34 -2.42
N ALA A 89 13.97 7.20 -2.94
CA ALA A 89 13.94 7.59 -4.35
C ALA A 89 14.27 6.42 -5.29
N ALA A 90 15.29 5.63 -4.94
CA ALA A 90 15.65 4.43 -5.70
C ALA A 90 14.52 3.39 -5.70
N ILE A 91 13.93 3.12 -4.53
CA ILE A 91 12.80 2.20 -4.38
C ILE A 91 11.60 2.69 -5.19
N ALA A 92 11.30 3.99 -5.15
CA ALA A 92 10.21 4.56 -5.94
C ALA A 92 10.45 4.40 -7.45
N GLY A 93 11.69 4.61 -7.91
CA GLY A 93 12.09 4.38 -9.31
C GLY A 93 11.90 2.93 -9.73
N MET A 94 12.43 1.99 -8.94
CA MET A 94 12.29 0.55 -9.21
C MET A 94 10.83 0.09 -9.22
N LEU A 95 10.00 0.59 -8.29
CA LEU A 95 8.58 0.28 -8.29
C LEU A 95 7.86 0.88 -9.49
N ALA A 96 8.19 2.12 -9.88
CA ALA A 96 7.64 2.72 -11.09
C ALA A 96 8.00 1.88 -12.32
N GLU A 97 9.26 1.44 -12.43
CA GLU A 97 9.68 0.53 -13.49
C GLU A 97 8.88 -0.76 -13.45
N TRP A 98 8.78 -1.46 -12.32
CA TRP A 98 8.04 -2.73 -12.29
C TRP A 98 6.55 -2.57 -12.52
N LEU A 99 5.92 -1.52 -11.98
CA LEU A 99 4.49 -1.26 -12.16
C LEU A 99 4.15 -0.87 -13.60
N CYS A 100 5.02 -0.09 -14.26
CA CYS A 100 4.84 0.32 -15.66
C CYS A 100 5.34 -0.74 -16.66
N ALA A 101 6.40 -1.48 -16.33
CA ALA A 101 7.07 -2.47 -17.16
C ALA A 101 6.55 -3.90 -16.94
N TYR A 102 5.30 -4.05 -16.50
CA TYR A 102 4.55 -5.32 -16.56
C TYR A 102 4.27 -5.82 -17.99
N ALA A 103 5.26 -5.70 -18.88
CA ALA A 103 5.39 -6.46 -20.11
C ALA A 103 6.07 -7.83 -19.87
N THR A 104 6.72 -8.06 -18.73
CA THR A 104 7.27 -9.38 -18.34
C THR A 104 6.31 -10.08 -17.37
N PRO A 105 5.54 -11.08 -17.80
CA PRO A 105 4.72 -11.89 -16.91
C PRO A 105 5.57 -12.48 -15.77
N ILE A 106 5.07 -12.43 -14.53
CA ILE A 106 5.74 -13.04 -13.35
C ILE A 106 6.08 -14.52 -13.61
N GLY A 107 5.26 -15.20 -14.42
CA GLY A 107 5.50 -16.59 -14.83
C GLY A 107 6.74 -16.81 -15.71
N TRP A 108 7.42 -15.74 -16.14
CA TRP A 108 8.68 -15.82 -16.88
C TRP A 108 9.89 -15.62 -15.97
N VAL A 109 9.72 -15.35 -14.68
CA VAL A 109 10.83 -15.18 -13.73
C VAL A 109 11.44 -16.53 -13.40
N ASP A 110 12.74 -16.69 -13.66
CA ASP A 110 13.50 -17.94 -13.44
C ASP A 110 14.48 -17.84 -12.27
N GLY A 111 14.76 -16.62 -11.79
CA GLY A 111 15.53 -16.41 -10.55
C GLY A 111 15.92 -14.96 -10.29
N ILE A 112 16.58 -14.75 -9.16
CA ILE A 112 17.21 -13.46 -8.80
C ILE A 112 18.68 -13.71 -8.49
N GLU A 113 19.56 -12.96 -9.13
CA GLU A 113 21.00 -13.00 -8.91
C GLU A 113 21.47 -11.76 -8.14
N PHE A 114 22.44 -11.94 -7.26
CA PHE A 114 23.05 -10.87 -6.48
C PHE A 114 24.54 -10.79 -6.84
N PRO A 115 25.06 -9.61 -7.23
CA PRO A 115 26.43 -9.48 -7.71
C PRO A 115 27.48 -9.84 -6.65
N GLU A 116 27.15 -9.71 -5.36
CA GLU A 116 28.06 -9.98 -4.24
C GLU A 116 27.79 -11.32 -3.53
N ASN A 117 26.83 -12.12 -4.00
CA ASN A 117 26.39 -13.33 -3.30
C ASN A 117 26.30 -14.54 -4.27
N THR A 118 27.00 -15.62 -3.96
CA THR A 118 26.99 -16.86 -4.77
C THR A 118 25.65 -17.59 -4.75
N GLU A 119 24.80 -17.31 -3.75
CA GLU A 119 23.46 -17.89 -3.66
C GLU A 119 22.42 -17.06 -4.42
N SER A 120 22.01 -17.59 -5.57
CA SER A 120 20.84 -17.07 -6.32
C SER A 120 19.52 -17.57 -5.72
N ILE A 121 18.46 -16.78 -5.85
CA ILE A 121 17.09 -17.22 -5.52
C ILE A 121 16.52 -17.95 -6.73
N SER A 122 15.96 -19.15 -6.50
CA SER A 122 15.34 -19.98 -7.54
C SER A 122 14.00 -19.42 -8.02
N GLY A 123 13.58 -19.81 -9.24
CA GLY A 123 12.42 -19.28 -9.95
C GLY A 123 11.14 -19.14 -9.13
N THR A 124 10.70 -20.17 -8.41
CA THR A 124 9.45 -20.11 -7.62
C THR A 124 9.51 -19.06 -6.51
N SER A 125 10.63 -19.01 -5.78
CA SER A 125 10.83 -18.05 -4.69
C SER A 125 11.05 -16.63 -5.23
N ALA A 126 11.72 -16.50 -6.37
CA ALA A 126 11.92 -15.24 -7.08
C ALA A 126 10.59 -14.66 -7.59
N ALA A 127 9.78 -15.49 -8.24
CA ALA A 127 8.46 -15.12 -8.73
C ALA A 127 7.53 -14.71 -7.59
N HIS A 128 7.53 -15.47 -6.48
CA HIS A 128 6.76 -15.11 -5.29
C HIS A 128 7.21 -13.77 -4.70
N CYS A 129 8.51 -13.54 -4.56
CA CYS A 129 9.04 -12.27 -4.06
C CYS A 129 8.63 -11.09 -4.94
N LEU A 130 8.79 -11.20 -6.26
CA LEU A 130 8.42 -10.12 -7.19
C LEU A 130 6.91 -9.87 -7.18
N LEU A 131 6.08 -10.91 -7.11
CA LEU A 131 4.63 -10.78 -6.95
C LEU A 131 4.28 -9.96 -5.71
N ARG A 132 4.92 -10.24 -4.56
CA ARG A 132 4.69 -9.51 -3.31
C ARG A 132 5.14 -8.06 -3.38
N ILE A 133 6.28 -7.78 -4.00
CA ILE A 133 6.78 -6.42 -4.19
C ILE A 133 5.82 -5.60 -5.07
N VAL A 134 5.27 -6.22 -6.11
CA VAL A 134 4.35 -5.56 -7.03
C VAL A 134 3.00 -5.31 -6.36
N GLU A 135 2.48 -6.29 -5.64
CA GLU A 135 1.25 -6.13 -4.87
C GLU A 135 1.41 -5.03 -3.80
N PHE A 136 2.59 -4.95 -3.15
CA PHE A 136 2.96 -3.83 -2.30
C PHE A 136 2.88 -2.49 -3.05
N GLY A 137 3.55 -2.36 -4.20
CA GLY A 137 3.56 -1.14 -4.99
C GLY A 137 2.16 -0.68 -5.42
N ARG A 138 1.34 -1.62 -5.90
CA ARG A 138 -0.06 -1.35 -6.30
C ARG A 138 -0.88 -0.86 -5.11
N ARG A 139 -0.79 -1.54 -3.96
CA ARG A 139 -1.54 -1.13 -2.76
C ARG A 139 -1.11 0.23 -2.22
N VAL A 140 0.16 0.61 -2.32
CA VAL A 140 0.61 1.96 -1.95
C VAL A 140 -0.01 3.04 -2.84
N VAL A 141 -0.11 2.77 -4.14
CA VAL A 141 -0.74 3.69 -5.12
C VAL A 141 -2.25 3.78 -4.87
N ASP A 142 -2.91 2.63 -4.73
CA ASP A 142 -4.36 2.53 -4.61
C ASP A 142 -4.90 2.83 -3.19
N ALA A 143 -4.02 3.04 -2.21
CA ALA A 143 -4.39 3.29 -0.82
C ALA A 143 -5.33 4.49 -0.66
N ARG A 144 -6.46 4.25 0.01
CA ARG A 144 -7.54 5.22 0.29
C ARG A 144 -7.66 5.56 1.77
N ALA A 145 -7.08 4.74 2.65
CA ALA A 145 -6.99 4.93 4.09
C ALA A 145 -5.61 4.52 4.64
N PRO A 146 -5.23 4.98 5.85
CA PRO A 146 -3.99 4.56 6.50
C PRO A 146 -3.86 3.04 6.65
N ASP A 147 -4.94 2.34 6.96
CA ASP A 147 -4.97 0.88 7.12
C ASP A 147 -4.57 0.12 5.84
N ASP A 148 -4.79 0.71 4.66
CA ASP A 148 -4.34 0.14 3.38
C ASP A 148 -2.81 0.09 3.31
N LEU A 149 -2.12 1.07 3.92
CA LEU A 149 -0.66 1.09 4.01
C LEU A 149 -0.16 -0.03 4.94
N ASP A 150 -0.86 -0.29 6.05
CA ASP A 150 -0.54 -1.41 6.93
C ASP A 150 -0.66 -2.77 6.21
N LEU A 151 -1.67 -2.93 5.35
CA LEU A 151 -1.83 -4.11 4.50
C LEU A 151 -0.75 -4.18 3.40
N ALA A 152 -0.38 -3.05 2.81
CA ALA A 152 0.71 -2.99 1.84
C ALA A 152 2.03 -3.43 2.47
N ALA A 153 2.32 -2.98 3.70
CA ALA A 153 3.51 -3.37 4.45
C ALA A 153 3.58 -4.89 4.72
N CYS A 154 2.44 -5.57 4.89
CA CYS A 154 2.41 -7.03 5.06
C CYS A 154 3.06 -7.76 3.89
N HIS A 155 2.83 -7.33 2.65
CA HIS A 155 3.41 -7.99 1.47
C HIS A 155 4.94 -7.91 1.45
N LEU A 156 5.51 -6.76 1.85
CA LEU A 156 6.96 -6.64 2.01
C LEU A 156 7.48 -7.54 3.13
N VAL A 157 6.78 -7.61 4.26
CA VAL A 157 7.19 -8.47 5.38
C VAL A 157 7.14 -9.95 4.99
N GLU A 158 6.12 -10.37 4.24
CA GLU A 158 6.02 -11.73 3.70
C GLU A 158 7.16 -12.04 2.73
N ALA A 159 7.48 -11.12 1.81
CA ALA A 159 8.63 -11.27 0.93
C ALA A 159 9.94 -11.40 1.72
N ALA A 160 10.14 -10.55 2.74
CA ALA A 160 11.32 -10.58 3.59
C ALA A 160 11.44 -11.89 4.39
N ARG A 161 10.32 -12.45 4.86
CA ARG A 161 10.30 -13.76 5.53
C ARG A 161 10.69 -14.89 4.58
N HIS A 162 10.32 -14.79 3.30
CA HIS A 162 10.57 -15.84 2.31
C HIS A 162 12.01 -15.83 1.79
N ILE A 163 12.58 -14.66 1.50
CA ILE A 163 13.91 -14.54 0.88
C ILE A 163 14.99 -13.90 1.78
N GLY A 164 14.60 -13.41 2.95
CA GLY A 164 15.47 -12.65 3.86
C GLY A 164 15.44 -11.14 3.59
N THR A 165 15.50 -10.35 4.67
CA THR A 165 15.44 -8.88 4.63
C THR A 165 16.54 -8.24 3.79
N ASN A 166 17.79 -8.70 3.92
CA ASN A 166 18.91 -8.14 3.17
C ASN A 166 18.72 -8.32 1.66
N ARG A 167 18.25 -9.50 1.24
CA ARG A 167 17.98 -9.80 -0.18
C ARG A 167 16.81 -8.98 -0.70
N LEU A 168 15.73 -8.84 0.08
CA LEU A 168 14.60 -7.97 -0.27
C LEU A 168 15.04 -6.52 -0.48
N VAL A 169 15.82 -5.97 0.43
CA VAL A 169 16.33 -4.59 0.34
C VAL A 169 17.20 -4.42 -0.91
N ALA A 170 18.08 -5.38 -1.20
CA ALA A 170 18.90 -5.34 -2.41
C ALA A 170 18.05 -5.36 -3.70
N VAL A 171 16.98 -6.17 -3.73
CA VAL A 171 16.02 -6.20 -4.85
C VAL A 171 15.34 -4.84 -5.00
N LEU A 172 14.77 -4.28 -3.92
CA LEU A 172 14.08 -2.99 -3.94
C LEU A 172 15.00 -1.82 -4.34
N LEU A 173 16.31 -1.94 -4.09
CA LEU A 173 17.31 -0.94 -4.46
C LEU A 173 17.89 -1.15 -5.87
N GLY A 174 17.39 -2.13 -6.63
CA GLY A 174 17.90 -2.43 -7.98
C GLY A 174 19.31 -3.00 -7.99
N ARG A 175 19.79 -3.54 -6.85
CA ARG A 175 21.12 -4.16 -6.73
C ARG A 175 21.12 -5.65 -7.08
N ALA A 176 20.00 -6.18 -7.54
CA ALA A 176 19.83 -7.57 -7.92
C ALA A 176 19.30 -7.69 -9.35
N SER A 177 19.77 -8.69 -10.09
CA SER A 177 19.38 -8.94 -11.47
C SER A 177 18.27 -9.99 -11.52
N ILE A 178 17.16 -9.66 -12.20
CA ILE A 178 16.05 -10.59 -12.41
C ILE A 178 16.34 -11.42 -13.66
N ARG A 179 16.43 -12.74 -13.50
CA ARG A 179 16.53 -13.68 -14.62
C ARG A 179 15.15 -14.00 -15.15
N VAL A 180 14.98 -13.87 -16.45
CA VAL A 180 13.73 -14.13 -17.15
C VAL A 180 13.95 -15.27 -18.14
N ARG A 181 13.15 -16.32 -18.04
CA ARG A 181 13.03 -17.38 -19.03
C ARG A 181 11.77 -17.13 -19.84
N HIS A 182 11.93 -16.71 -21.09
CA HIS A 182 10.80 -16.68 -22.01
C HIS A 182 10.22 -18.08 -22.17
N PRO A 183 8.89 -18.25 -22.20
CA PRO A 183 8.31 -19.51 -22.59
C PRO A 183 8.86 -19.83 -23.97
N ALA A 184 9.58 -20.94 -24.09
CA ALA A 184 9.95 -21.46 -25.39
C ALA A 184 8.65 -21.48 -26.20
N ARG A 185 8.64 -20.85 -27.38
CA ARG A 185 7.52 -20.99 -28.31
C ARG A 185 7.29 -22.49 -28.48
N SER A 186 6.26 -23.02 -27.84
CA SER A 186 5.75 -24.38 -28.02
C SER A 186 5.05 -24.46 -29.37
N GLY A 187 5.80 -24.15 -30.43
CA GLY A 187 5.37 -24.13 -31.82
C GLY A 187 6.41 -24.73 -32.78
N ALA A 188 7.56 -25.19 -32.28
CA ALA A 188 8.57 -25.87 -33.11
C ALA A 188 8.52 -27.41 -33.01
N GLU A 189 7.80 -27.98 -32.03
CA GLU A 189 7.64 -29.45 -31.92
C GLU A 189 6.52 -30.03 -32.80
N TYR A 190 5.56 -29.21 -33.27
CA TYR A 190 4.56 -29.66 -34.25
C TYR A 190 5.08 -29.69 -35.70
N ALA A 191 6.13 -28.92 -36.03
CA ALA A 191 6.72 -28.91 -37.37
C ALA A 191 7.64 -30.13 -37.63
N SER A 192 8.17 -30.75 -36.58
CA SER A 192 8.99 -31.97 -36.68
C SER A 192 8.16 -33.24 -36.88
N LEU A 193 6.91 -33.26 -36.38
CA LEU A 193 6.00 -34.40 -36.52
C LEU A 193 5.22 -34.44 -37.84
N VAL A 194 5.18 -33.34 -38.60
CA VAL A 194 4.52 -33.28 -39.93
C VAL A 194 5.53 -33.46 -41.09
N ALA A 195 6.82 -33.27 -40.84
CA ALA A 195 7.87 -33.44 -41.86
C ALA A 195 8.28 -34.91 -42.12
N THR A 196 7.73 -35.88 -41.39
CA THR A 196 8.00 -37.31 -41.58
C THR A 196 6.89 -38.07 -42.31
N SER A 197 5.82 -37.38 -42.75
CA SER A 197 4.78 -37.98 -43.59
C SER A 197 4.86 -37.47 -45.04
N GLU A 198 5.94 -37.78 -45.74
CA GLU A 198 5.92 -37.78 -47.21
C GLU A 198 5.28 -39.10 -47.71
N PRO A 199 4.21 -39.06 -48.52
CA PRO A 199 3.73 -40.25 -49.21
C PRO A 199 4.67 -40.59 -50.38
N ARG A 200 5.21 -41.81 -50.37
CA ARG A 200 5.92 -42.40 -51.51
C ARG A 200 5.01 -42.39 -52.75
N PRO A 201 5.47 -41.89 -53.91
CA PRO A 201 4.73 -42.06 -55.15
C PRO A 201 4.85 -43.52 -55.64
N LEU A 202 3.74 -44.05 -56.16
CA LEU A 202 3.68 -45.30 -56.95
C LEU A 202 4.08 -45.02 -58.39
#